data_AF-A0A0A2VHR1-F1
#
_entry.id   AF-A0A0A2VHR1-F1
#
_cell.length_a   1.000
_cell.length_b   1.000
_cell.length_c   1.000
_cell.angle_alpha   90.00
_cell.angle_beta   90.00
_cell.angle_gamma   90.00
#
_symmetry.space_group_name_H-M   'P 1'
#
loop_
_entity.id
_entity.type
_entity.pdbx_description
1 polymer ?
#
loop_
_entity_poly.entity_id
_entity_poly.type
_entity_poly.pdbx_seq_one_letter_code
_entity_poly.pdbx_strand_id
1 'polypeptide(L)'
;MTSSSIAADQAARLLSSFSSFLTVAVHSLLFHRALYPARSFLTTRAYNLPVHQSRHPGVCAWVADAVAAIAAQIRSGAARAVVLAVHAPQSMTVLERWVLQRQ
;
A
#
# COMPACT_ATOMS: atom_id res chain seq x y z
N MET A 1 30.97 2.82 12.49
CA MET A 1 29.70 2.38 11.88
C MET A 1 29.77 2.72 10.40
N THR A 2 30.07 1.72 9.57
CA THR A 2 30.19 1.90 8.11
C THR A 2 28.80 2.01 7.49
N SER A 3 28.38 3.21 7.12
CA SER A 3 27.16 3.41 6.33
C SER A 3 27.36 2.76 4.96
N SER A 4 26.88 1.54 4.77
CA SER A 4 26.83 0.89 3.46
C SER A 4 25.88 1.67 2.57
N SER A 5 26.42 2.46 1.64
CA SER A 5 25.63 3.19 0.66
C SER A 5 25.09 2.21 -0.38
N ILE A 6 23.77 2.16 -0.52
CA ILE A 6 23.10 1.36 -1.56
C ILE A 6 23.21 2.11 -2.89
N ALA A 7 23.59 1.42 -3.96
CA ALA A 7 23.62 2.00 -5.31
C ALA A 7 22.21 2.42 -5.77
N ALA A 8 22.11 3.51 -6.53
CA ALA A 8 20.82 4.11 -6.90
C ALA A 8 19.88 3.14 -7.64
N ASP A 9 20.44 2.24 -8.45
CA ASP A 9 19.69 1.19 -9.16
C ASP A 9 19.11 0.12 -8.23
N GLN A 10 19.84 -0.22 -7.16
CA GLN A 10 19.38 -1.16 -6.13
C GLN A 10 18.27 -0.51 -5.30
N ALA A 11 18.42 0.77 -4.94
CA ALA A 11 17.39 1.52 -4.25
C ALA A 11 16.10 1.63 -5.08
N ALA A 12 16.22 1.87 -6.39
CA ALA A 12 15.08 1.91 -7.31
C ALA A 12 14.35 0.56 -7.41
N ARG A 13 15.09 -0.55 -7.47
CA ARG A 13 14.51 -1.90 -7.46
C ARG A 13 13.75 -2.20 -6.16
N LEU A 14 14.36 -1.89 -5.02
CA LEU A 14 13.72 -2.06 -3.72
C LEU A 14 12.43 -1.24 -3.61
N LEU A 15 12.46 0.02 -4.07
CA LEU A 15 11.29 0.88 -4.07
C LEU A 15 10.18 0.33 -4.98
N SER A 16 10.53 -0.20 -6.15
CA SER A 16 9.58 -0.84 -7.06
C SER A 16 8.93 -2.07 -6.40
N SER A 17 9.73 -2.96 -5.80
CA SER A 17 9.22 -4.12 -5.07
C SER A 17 8.33 -3.73 -3.90
N PHE A 18 8.70 -2.69 -3.15
CA PHE A 18 7.92 -2.15 -2.04
C PHE A 18 6.59 -1.54 -2.52
N SER A 19 6.60 -0.84 -3.65
CA SER A 19 5.39 -0.26 -4.26
C SER A 19 4.40 -1.37 -4.68
N SER A 20 4.90 -2.43 -5.33
CA SER A 20 4.08 -3.60 -5.66
C SER A 20 3.50 -4.27 -4.42
N PHE A 21 4.28 -4.37 -3.34
CA PHE A 21 3.82 -4.93 -2.08
C PHE A 21 2.71 -4.07 -1.46
N LEU A 22 2.90 -2.75 -1.42
CA LEU A 22 1.90 -1.81 -0.91
C LEU A 22 0.58 -1.91 -1.68
N THR A 23 0.61 -1.99 -3.01
CA THR A 23 -0.59 -2.17 -3.83
C THR A 23 -1.37 -3.42 -3.41
N VAL A 24 -0.68 -4.56 -3.27
CA VAL A 24 -1.30 -5.82 -2.85
C VAL A 24 -1.81 -5.74 -1.41
N ALA A 25 -1.06 -5.12 -0.50
CA ALA A 25 -1.42 -4.99 0.91
C ALA A 25 -2.67 -4.12 1.08
N VAL A 26 -2.76 -2.99 0.37
CA VAL A 26 -3.93 -2.09 0.43
C VAL A 26 -5.17 -2.80 -0.11
N HIS A 27 -5.09 -3.47 -1.27
CA HIS A 27 -6.22 -4.24 -1.79
C HIS A 27 -6.65 -5.37 -0.84
N SER A 28 -5.70 -6.08 -0.26
CA SER A 28 -5.98 -7.14 0.71
C SER A 28 -6.68 -6.58 1.94
N LEU A 29 -6.24 -5.43 2.45
CA LEU A 29 -6.85 -4.81 3.63
C LEU A 29 -8.28 -4.33 3.36
N LEU A 30 -8.52 -3.70 2.21
CA LEU A 30 -9.86 -3.31 1.77
C LEU A 30 -10.82 -4.50 1.73
N PHE A 31 -10.34 -5.67 1.28
CA PHE A 31 -11.11 -6.90 1.24
C PHE A 31 -11.38 -7.47 2.64
N HIS A 32 -10.33 -7.71 3.42
CA HIS A 32 -10.44 -8.37 4.74
C HIS A 32 -11.21 -7.54 5.76
N ARG A 33 -11.23 -6.21 5.60
CA ARG A 33 -12.01 -5.30 6.45
C ARG A 33 -13.42 -5.05 5.95
N ALA A 34 -13.84 -5.73 4.88
CA ALA A 34 -15.16 -5.60 4.28
C ALA A 34 -15.55 -4.13 3.97
N LEU A 35 -14.57 -3.27 3.70
CA LEU A 35 -14.80 -1.85 3.34
C LEU A 35 -15.47 -1.73 1.97
N TYR A 36 -15.27 -2.73 1.12
CA TYR A 36 -15.96 -2.90 -0.14
C TYR A 36 -16.56 -4.30 -0.22
N PRO A 37 -17.68 -4.48 -0.96
CA PRO A 37 -18.30 -5.80 -1.12
C PRO A 37 -17.32 -6.84 -1.69
N ALA A 38 -17.30 -8.05 -1.13
CA ALA A 38 -16.41 -9.13 -1.56
C ALA A 38 -16.57 -9.46 -3.07
N ARG A 39 -17.79 -9.36 -3.62
CA ARG A 39 -18.09 -9.51 -5.07
C ARG A 39 -17.35 -8.53 -5.99
N SER A 40 -16.84 -7.43 -5.43
CA SER A 40 -16.07 -6.43 -6.15
C SER A 40 -14.58 -6.78 -6.20
N PHE A 41 -14.16 -7.92 -5.64
CA PHE A 41 -12.79 -8.39 -5.70
C PHE A 41 -12.68 -9.66 -6.54
N LEU A 42 -11.59 -9.75 -7.29
CA LEU A 42 -11.16 -10.93 -8.00
C LEU A 42 -10.03 -11.58 -7.22
N THR A 43 -10.06 -12.90 -7.08
CA THR A 43 -8.91 -13.66 -6.58
C THR A 43 -7.89 -13.74 -7.69
N THR A 44 -6.75 -13.10 -7.48
CA THR A 44 -5.58 -13.13 -8.37
C THR A 44 -4.39 -13.75 -7.63
N ARG A 45 -3.23 -13.84 -8.28
CA ARG A 45 -1.98 -14.33 -7.68
C ARG A 45 -0.96 -13.21 -7.62
N ALA A 46 -0.43 -12.95 -6.43
CA ALA A 46 0.76 -12.12 -6.24
C ALA A 46 1.70 -12.81 -5.24
N TYR A 47 3.01 -12.71 -5.46
CA TYR A 47 4.02 -13.34 -4.58
C TYR A 47 3.78 -14.84 -4.34
N ASN A 48 3.28 -15.54 -5.37
CA ASN A 48 2.88 -16.95 -5.32
C ASN A 48 1.75 -17.29 -4.31
N LEU A 49 1.05 -16.27 -3.81
CA LEU A 49 -0.10 -16.41 -2.91
C LEU A 49 -1.39 -15.93 -3.58
N PRO A 50 -2.54 -16.52 -3.25
CA PRO A 50 -3.83 -15.98 -3.66
C PRO A 50 -4.07 -14.65 -2.95
N VAL A 51 -4.35 -13.60 -3.71
CA VAL A 51 -4.62 -12.25 -3.21
C VAL A 51 -5.91 -11.71 -3.81
N HIS A 52 -6.60 -10.83 -3.09
CA HIS A 52 -7.83 -10.21 -3.55
C HIS A 52 -7.52 -8.84 -4.16
N GLN A 53 -7.86 -8.64 -5.43
CA GLN A 53 -7.70 -7.36 -6.12
C GLN A 53 -9.07 -6.78 -6.46
N SER A 54 -9.28 -5.50 -6.17
CA SER A 54 -10.54 -4.83 -6.53
C SER A 54 -10.67 -4.74 -8.05
N ARG A 55 -11.89 -4.90 -8.57
CA ARG A 55 -12.20 -4.66 -10.00
C ARG A 55 -12.74 -3.25 -10.26
N HIS A 56 -13.00 -2.47 -9.21
CA HIS A 56 -13.61 -1.16 -9.35
C HIS A 56 -12.56 -0.14 -9.82
N PRO A 57 -12.73 0.49 -11.00
CA PRO A 57 -11.70 1.35 -11.58
C PRO A 57 -11.32 2.51 -10.66
N GLY A 58 -12.28 3.10 -9.94
CA GLY A 58 -11.99 4.16 -8.98
C GLY A 58 -11.18 3.72 -7.77
N VAL A 59 -11.34 2.47 -7.30
CA VAL A 59 -10.55 1.95 -6.18
C VAL A 59 -9.13 1.65 -6.67
N CYS A 60 -8.99 1.02 -7.83
CA CYS A 60 -7.69 0.75 -8.43
C CYS A 60 -6.90 2.02 -8.72
N ALA A 61 -7.56 3.05 -9.28
CA ALA A 61 -6.93 4.35 -9.53
C ALA A 61 -6.46 4.99 -8.22
N TRP A 62 -7.33 5.04 -7.21
CA TRP A 62 -6.96 5.58 -5.90
C TRP A 62 -5.78 4.84 -5.25
N VAL A 63 -5.75 3.50 -5.30
CA VAL A 63 -4.62 2.71 -4.79
C VAL A 63 -3.33 3.04 -5.55
N ALA A 64 -3.40 3.11 -6.88
CA ALA A 64 -2.24 3.45 -7.71
C ALA A 64 -1.69 4.85 -7.39
N ASP A 65 -2.57 5.83 -7.26
CA ASP A 65 -2.21 7.21 -6.93
C ASP A 65 -1.60 7.32 -5.53
N ALA A 66 -2.19 6.63 -4.54
CA ALA A 66 -1.68 6.59 -3.17
C ALA A 66 -0.27 5.96 -3.11
N VAL A 67 -0.05 4.84 -3.80
CA VAL A 67 1.26 4.17 -3.87
C VAL A 67 2.29 5.04 -4.58
N ALA A 68 1.91 5.73 -5.67
CA ALA A 68 2.79 6.66 -6.37
C ALA A 68 3.21 7.84 -5.48
N ALA A 69 2.29 8.40 -4.70
CA ALA A 69 2.58 9.47 -3.74
C ALA A 69 3.53 8.99 -2.63
N ILE A 70 3.30 7.79 -2.08
CA ILE A 70 4.20 7.18 -1.08
C ILE A 70 5.59 6.97 -1.67
N ALA A 71 5.69 6.42 -2.88
CA ALA A 71 6.97 6.20 -3.54
C ALA A 71 7.74 7.51 -3.76
N ALA A 72 7.06 8.60 -4.10
CA ALA A 72 7.68 9.92 -4.21
C ALA A 72 8.24 10.42 -2.87
N GLN A 73 7.49 10.26 -1.77
CA GLN A 73 7.94 10.65 -0.42
C GLN A 73 9.10 9.79 0.10
N ILE A 74 9.16 8.51 -0.30
CA ILE A 74 10.30 7.64 0.04
C ILE A 74 11.54 8.06 -0.76
N ARG A 75 11.40 8.42 -2.05
CA ARG A 75 12.52 8.92 -2.87
C ARG A 75 13.11 10.22 -2.33
N SER A 76 12.27 11.12 -1.80
CA SER A 76 12.75 12.37 -1.19
C SER A 76 13.33 12.18 0.22
N GLY A 77 13.23 10.97 0.79
CA GLY A 77 13.67 10.68 2.16
C GLY A 77 12.75 11.25 3.25
N ALA A 78 11.60 11.79 2.89
CA ALA A 78 10.66 12.42 3.81
C ALA A 78 9.73 11.43 4.54
N ALA A 79 9.53 10.23 3.97
CA ALA A 79 8.65 9.22 4.54
C ALA A 79 9.35 8.42 5.67
N ARG A 80 8.84 8.55 6.90
CA ARG A 80 9.27 7.73 8.05
C ARG A 80 8.36 6.53 8.34
N ALA A 81 7.07 6.66 8.05
CA ALA A 81 6.08 5.61 8.21
C ALA A 81 4.94 5.80 7.20
N VAL A 82 4.32 4.70 6.79
CA VAL A 82 3.10 4.71 5.96
C VAL A 82 1.94 4.26 6.84
N VAL A 83 0.89 5.08 6.91
CA VAL A 83 -0.28 4.80 7.75
C VAL A 83 -1.53 4.72 6.88
N LEU A 84 -2.22 3.59 6.92
CA LEU A 84 -3.55 3.46 6.35
C LEU A 84 -4.57 3.61 7.48
N ALA A 85 -5.28 4.73 7.46
CA ALA A 85 -6.32 5.06 8.44
C ALA A 85 -7.70 4.90 7.80
N VAL A 86 -8.58 4.16 8.48
CA VAL A 86 -9.99 4.00 8.10
C VAL A 86 -10.81 4.88 9.02
N HIS A 87 -11.60 5.75 8.42
CA HIS A 87 -12.44 6.72 9.13
C HIS A 87 -13.91 6.36 9.02
N ALA A 88 -14.70 6.68 10.05
CA ALA A 88 -16.14 6.58 10.01
C ALA A 88 -16.72 7.59 9.00
N PRO A 89 -17.66 7.19 8.13
CA PRO A 89 -18.13 8.01 7.01
C PRO A 89 -18.78 9.34 7.41
N GLN A 90 -19.30 9.47 8.64
CA GLN A 90 -20.05 10.65 9.08
C GLN A 90 -19.29 11.53 10.07
N SER A 91 -18.38 10.95 10.86
CA SER A 91 -17.71 11.67 11.95
C SER A 91 -16.22 11.91 11.69
N MET A 92 -15.65 11.35 10.61
CA MET A 92 -14.19 11.28 10.36
C MET A 92 -13.37 10.75 11.56
N THR A 93 -14.02 10.15 12.55
CA THR A 93 -13.37 9.46 13.66
C THR A 93 -12.61 8.27 13.11
N VAL A 94 -11.35 8.11 13.53
CA VAL A 94 -10.53 6.97 13.13
C VAL A 94 -11.13 5.72 13.75
N LEU A 95 -11.61 4.80 12.92
CA LEU A 95 -12.10 3.50 13.34
C LEU A 95 -10.94 2.51 13.49
N GLU A 96 -10.01 2.51 12.52
CA GLU A 96 -8.85 1.61 12.53
C GLU A 96 -7.62 2.30 11.89
N ARG A 97 -6.42 2.01 12.42
CA ARG A 97 -5.15 2.57 11.95
C ARG A 97 -4.09 1.50 11.85
N TRP A 98 -3.57 1.24 10.64
CA TRP A 98 -2.42 0.35 10.43
C TRP A 98 -1.17 1.16 10.11
N VAL A 99 -0.13 0.96 10.90
CA VAL A 99 1.16 1.64 10.76
C VAL A 99 2.18 0.65 10.20
N LEU A 100 2.65 0.92 8.98
CA LEU A 100 3.75 0.21 8.34
C LEU A 100 5.01 1.07 8.51
N GLN A 101 5.92 0.63 9.37
CA GLN A 101 7.18 1.29 9.66
C GLN A 101 8.35 0.34 9.39
N ARG A 102 9.50 0.91 9.02
CA ARG A 102 10.75 0.15 8.95
C ARG A 102 11.28 0.01 10.38
N GLN A 103 11.51 -1.22 10.83
CA GLN A 103 12.20 -1.47 12.10
C GLN A 103 13.70 -1.19 11.96
#